data_AF-A0A0T6BFA7-F1
#
_entry.id   AF-A0A0T6BFA7-F1
#
_cell.length_a   1.000
_cell.length_b   1.000
_cell.length_c   1.000
_cell.angle_alpha   90.00
_cell.angle_beta   90.00
_cell.angle_gamma   90.00
#
_symmetry.space_group_name_H-M   'P 1'
#
loop_
_entity.id
_entity.type
_entity.pdbx_description
1 polymer ?
#
loop_
_entity_poly.entity_id
_entity_poly.type
_entity_poly.pdbx_seq_one_letter_code
_entity_poly.pdbx_strand_id
1 'polypeptide(L)'
;CSYSRDKPFTFQLGVGQVIKGWDQGLLDMCIGEKRKLTIPPHLGYGDRGAGNLIPGGSTLVFEVELLDIGNTPPTTNVFKEIDDDKDNQLSREEVSEYLKKQMVAAD
;
A
#
# COMPACT_ATOMS: atom_id res chain seq x y z
N CYS A 1 -8.60 7.40 27.18
CA CYS A 1 -9.11 6.52 26.11
C CYS A 1 -8.95 7.25 24.79
N SER A 2 -7.93 6.91 23.99
CA SER A 2 -7.61 7.65 22.76
C SER A 2 -8.54 7.23 21.64
N TYR A 3 -9.67 7.93 21.53
CA TYR A 3 -10.51 7.95 20.33
C TYR A 3 -10.04 9.09 19.42
N SER A 4 -8.73 9.26 19.26
CA SER A 4 -8.16 10.43 18.59
C SER A 4 -7.75 10.12 17.15
N ARG A 5 -8.70 9.65 16.35
CA ARG A 5 -8.73 9.81 14.88
C ARG A 5 -10.18 9.76 14.41
N ASP A 6 -10.92 10.86 14.55
CA ASP A 6 -12.27 11.05 13.97
C ASP A 6 -12.28 11.00 12.43
N LYS A 7 -11.21 10.52 11.79
CA LYS A 7 -11.07 10.40 10.34
C LYS A 7 -10.64 8.97 9.98
N PRO A 8 -11.38 8.28 9.10
CA PRO A 8 -10.96 7.01 8.53
C PRO A 8 -9.57 7.14 7.89
N PHE A 9 -8.73 6.13 8.08
CA PHE A 9 -7.48 6.03 7.35
C PHE A 9 -7.75 5.42 5.97
N THR A 10 -7.44 6.16 4.90
CA THR A 10 -7.64 5.72 3.51
C THR A 10 -6.28 5.40 2.89
N PHE A 11 -6.17 4.25 2.25
CA PHE A 11 -4.95 3.81 1.56
C PHE A 11 -5.32 2.84 0.44
N GLN A 12 -4.40 2.62 -0.50
CA GLN A 12 -4.54 1.60 -1.53
C GLN A 12 -3.92 0.28 -1.05
N LEU A 13 -4.72 -0.79 -1.03
CA LEU A 13 -4.30 -2.12 -0.60
C LEU A 13 -3.51 -2.83 -1.71
N GLY A 14 -2.41 -3.50 -1.33
CA GLY A 14 -1.68 -4.40 -2.22
C GLY A 14 -0.64 -3.74 -3.13
N VAL A 15 -0.39 -2.43 -2.96
CA VAL A 15 0.60 -1.69 -3.75
C VAL A 15 1.89 -1.35 -2.99
N GLY A 16 2.02 -1.76 -1.73
CA GLY A 16 3.16 -1.45 -0.87
C GLY A 16 3.09 -0.06 -0.21
N GLN A 17 1.90 0.56 -0.13
CA GLN A 17 1.71 1.85 0.55
C GLN A 17 1.69 1.72 2.08
N VAL A 18 1.41 0.53 2.60
CA VAL A 18 1.35 0.22 4.03
C VAL A 18 2.32 -0.90 4.40
N ILE A 19 2.44 -1.21 5.69
CA ILE A 19 3.26 -2.33 6.14
C ILE A 19 2.78 -3.64 5.51
N LYS A 20 3.72 -4.55 5.20
CA LYS A 20 3.42 -5.81 4.49
C LYS A 20 2.33 -6.63 5.18
N GLY A 21 2.29 -6.61 6.52
CA GLY A 21 1.25 -7.30 7.29
C GLY A 21 -0.17 -6.77 7.05
N TRP A 22 -0.33 -5.49 6.68
CA TRP A 22 -1.63 -4.94 6.27
C TRP A 22 -1.97 -5.32 4.85
N ASP A 23 -1.02 -5.18 3.92
CA ASP A 23 -1.19 -5.57 2.52
C ASP A 23 -1.59 -7.04 2.36
N GLN A 24 -1.13 -7.91 3.25
CA GLN A 24 -1.50 -9.33 3.27
C GLN A 24 -2.72 -9.61 4.15
N GLY A 25 -2.81 -8.98 5.33
CA GLY A 25 -3.81 -9.31 6.35
C GLY A 25 -5.20 -8.71 6.13
N LEU A 26 -5.31 -7.67 5.29
CA LEU A 26 -6.57 -6.99 5.00
C LEU A 26 -7.18 -7.41 3.65
N LEU A 27 -6.55 -8.34 2.94
CA LEU A 27 -7.13 -8.95 1.74
C LEU A 27 -8.44 -9.66 2.09
N ASP A 28 -9.35 -9.66 1.12
CA ASP A 28 -10.66 -10.31 1.19
C ASP A 28 -11.53 -9.90 2.39
N MET A 29 -11.33 -8.69 2.93
CA MET A 29 -12.24 -8.13 3.94
C MET A 29 -13.53 -7.62 3.32
N CYS A 30 -14.64 -7.83 4.03
CA CYS A 30 -15.94 -7.25 3.68
C CYS A 30 -16.16 -5.92 4.39
N ILE A 31 -16.92 -5.01 3.77
CA ILE A 31 -17.32 -3.73 4.41
C ILE A 31 -18.08 -4.03 5.72
N GLY A 32 -17.67 -3.38 6.80
CA GLY A 32 -18.16 -3.60 8.17
C GLY A 32 -17.42 -4.70 8.94
N GLU A 33 -16.52 -5.46 8.29
CA GLU A 33 -15.74 -6.50 8.97
C GLU A 33 -14.70 -5.89 9.92
N LYS A 34 -14.57 -6.52 11.10
CA LYS A 34 -13.52 -6.24 12.07
C LYS A 34 -12.53 -7.38 12.12
N ARG A 35 -11.25 -7.06 11.98
CA ARG A 35 -10.16 -8.05 12.00
C ARG A 35 -9.08 -7.64 12.96
N LYS A 36 -8.56 -8.63 13.71
CA LYS A 36 -7.40 -8.47 14.57
C LYS A 36 -6.17 -9.05 13.88
N LEU A 37 -5.18 -8.22 13.61
CA LEU A 37 -3.92 -8.61 12.97
C LEU A 37 -2.80 -8.61 14.00
N THR A 38 -2.09 -9.74 14.11
CA THR A 38 -0.83 -9.83 14.86
C THR A 38 0.31 -9.87 13.85
N ILE A 39 1.09 -8.79 13.80
CA ILE A 39 2.08 -8.54 12.76
C ILE A 39 3.46 -8.66 13.39
N PRO A 40 4.23 -9.71 13.06
CA PRO A 40 5.60 -9.84 13.52
C PRO A 40 6.50 -8.75 12.91
N PRO A 41 7.67 -8.47 13.50
CA PRO A 41 8.48 -7.30 13.13
C PRO A 41 8.86 -7.27 11.64
N HIS A 42 9.16 -8.42 11.05
CA HIS A 42 9.55 -8.54 9.63
C HIS A 42 8.42 -8.20 8.64
N LEU A 43 7.16 -8.20 9.08
CA LEU A 43 6.01 -7.74 8.30
C LEU A 43 5.52 -6.33 8.71
N GLY A 44 6.16 -5.74 9.72
CA GLY A 44 5.90 -4.40 10.24
C GLY A 44 7.05 -3.44 9.94
N TYR A 45 7.69 -2.93 11.00
CA TYR A 45 8.78 -1.94 10.91
C TYR A 45 10.19 -2.52 11.10
N GLY A 46 10.32 -3.84 11.22
CA GLY A 46 11.60 -4.55 11.40
C GLY A 46 12.39 -4.05 12.61
N ASP A 47 13.71 -4.17 12.54
CA ASP A 47 14.63 -3.73 13.60
C ASP A 47 14.80 -2.21 13.65
N ARG A 48 14.39 -1.51 12.60
CA ARG A 48 14.46 -0.05 12.53
C ARG A 48 13.38 0.62 13.39
N GLY A 49 12.24 -0.05 13.59
CA GLY A 49 11.09 0.54 14.27
C GLY A 49 10.50 1.73 13.52
N ALA A 50 9.64 2.50 14.18
CA ALA A 50 9.02 3.69 13.61
C ALA A 50 9.00 4.86 14.59
N GLY A 51 9.79 5.89 14.25
CA GLY A 51 9.93 7.10 15.07
C GLY A 51 10.37 6.75 16.50
N ASN A 52 9.82 7.48 17.47
CA ASN A 52 10.07 7.23 18.90
C ASN A 52 9.00 6.34 19.54
N LEU A 53 8.00 5.90 18.76
CA LEU A 53 6.81 5.23 19.30
C LEU A 53 6.87 3.71 19.19
N ILE A 54 7.50 3.18 18.14
CA ILE A 54 7.60 1.74 17.90
C ILE A 54 9.07 1.33 17.93
N PRO A 55 9.52 0.62 18.98
CA PRO A 55 10.86 0.06 19.04
C PRO A 55 11.10 -0.95 17.91
N GLY A 56 12.37 -1.08 17.50
CA GLY A 56 12.81 -2.16 16.63
C GLY A 56 12.48 -3.54 17.20
N GLY A 57 12.13 -4.49 16.33
CA GLY A 57 11.82 -5.87 16.75
C GLY A 57 10.46 -6.03 17.43
N SER A 58 9.59 -5.01 17.41
CA SER A 58 8.27 -5.08 18.05
C SER A 58 7.26 -5.87 17.21
N THR A 59 6.53 -6.78 17.86
CA THR A 59 5.32 -7.38 17.28
C THR A 59 4.15 -6.44 17.52
N LEU A 60 3.39 -6.14 16.48
CA LEU A 60 2.28 -5.20 16.52
C LEU A 60 0.95 -5.94 16.53
N VAL A 61 0.00 -5.46 17.33
CA VAL A 61 -1.37 -5.98 17.34
C VAL A 61 -2.30 -4.84 16.94
N PHE A 62 -3.02 -5.02 15.84
CA PHE A 62 -3.98 -4.06 15.32
C PHE A 62 -5.39 -4.64 15.34
N GLU A 63 -6.36 -3.79 15.65
CA GLU A 63 -7.78 -4.05 15.40
C GLU A 63 -8.23 -3.07 14.32
N VAL A 64 -8.69 -3.61 13.19
CA VAL A 64 -9.04 -2.85 11.99
C VAL A 64 -10.50 -3.10 11.67
N GLU A 65 -11.22 -2.05 11.30
CA GLU A 65 -12.59 -2.09 10.79
C GLU A 65 -12.59 -1.53 9.37
N LEU A 66 -13.11 -2.29 8.40
CA LEU A 66 -13.23 -1.82 7.03
C LEU A 66 -14.52 -1.01 6.90
N LEU A 67 -14.40 0.31 6.76
CA LEU A 67 -15.56 1.20 6.70
C LEU A 67 -16.14 1.35 5.29
N ASP A 68 -15.28 1.38 4.27
CA ASP A 68 -15.67 1.60 2.89
C ASP A 68 -14.57 1.10 1.92
N ILE A 69 -14.96 0.81 0.68
CA ILE A 69 -14.04 0.51 -0.44
C ILE A 69 -14.32 1.54 -1.53
N GLY A 70 -13.36 2.45 -1.75
CA GLY A 70 -13.51 3.49 -2.77
C GLY A 70 -13.59 2.91 -4.19
N ASN A 71 -14.56 3.41 -4.98
CA ASN A 71 -14.72 3.10 -6.41
C ASN A 71 -13.84 3.96 -7.33
N THR A 72 -12.89 4.72 -6.77
CA THR A 72 -11.93 5.43 -7.60
C THR A 72 -11.12 4.40 -8.39
N PRO A 73 -11.00 4.55 -9.72
CA PRO A 73 -10.06 3.77 -10.49
C PRO A 73 -8.72 3.81 -9.75
N PRO A 74 -8.00 2.68 -9.63
CA PRO A 74 -6.63 2.70 -9.14
C PRO A 74 -5.94 3.87 -9.83
N THR A 75 -5.44 4.86 -9.07
CA THR A 75 -4.52 5.83 -9.66
C THR A 75 -3.32 5.00 -10.03
N THR A 76 -3.24 4.53 -11.28
CA THR A 76 -2.17 3.63 -11.62
C THR A 76 -0.89 4.38 -11.38
N ASN A 77 0.02 3.77 -10.63
CA ASN A 77 1.36 4.30 -10.51
C ASN A 77 1.98 4.14 -11.89
N VAL A 78 1.87 5.19 -12.71
CA VAL A 78 2.40 5.22 -14.08
C VAL A 78 3.87 4.82 -14.09
N PHE A 79 4.60 5.12 -13.01
CA PHE A 79 5.94 4.60 -12.78
C PHE A 79 6.05 3.07 -12.93
N LYS A 80 5.15 2.30 -12.31
CA LYS A 80 5.13 0.83 -12.41
C LYS A 80 4.62 0.32 -13.76
N GLU A 81 3.93 1.15 -14.55
CA GLU A 81 3.55 0.81 -15.93
C GLU A 81 4.69 1.05 -16.91
N ILE A 82 5.55 2.02 -16.62
CA ILE A 82 6.70 2.37 -17.45
C ILE A 82 7.90 1.47 -17.14
N ASP A 83 8.16 1.19 -15.86
CA ASP A 83 9.23 0.30 -15.35
C ASP A 83 8.90 -1.17 -15.71
N ASP A 84 9.30 -1.58 -16.92
CA ASP A 84 9.00 -2.91 -17.49
C ASP A 84 9.97 -3.96 -16.93
N ASP A 85 11.21 -3.55 -16.61
CA ASP A 85 12.24 -4.44 -16.08
C ASP A 85 12.20 -4.62 -14.54
N LYS A 86 11.40 -3.81 -13.85
CA LYS A 86 11.14 -3.83 -12.40
C LYS A 86 12.38 -3.52 -11.56
N ASP A 87 13.29 -2.69 -12.08
CA ASP A 87 14.49 -2.26 -11.39
C ASP A 87 14.28 -1.04 -10.47
N ASN A 88 13.04 -0.51 -10.40
CA ASN A 88 12.65 0.71 -9.71
C ASN A 88 13.33 1.99 -10.24
N GLN A 89 13.81 2.00 -11.48
CA GLN A 89 14.31 3.16 -12.21
C GLN A 89 13.51 3.34 -13.50
N LEU A 90 13.67 4.49 -14.16
CA LEU A 90 13.06 4.74 -15.47
C LEU A 90 14.17 5.02 -16.47
N SER A 91 14.37 4.09 -17.40
CA SER A 91 15.26 4.28 -18.53
C SER A 91 14.64 5.19 -19.59
N ARG A 92 15.47 5.75 -20.48
CA ARG A 92 14.97 6.59 -21.59
C ARG A 92 14.15 5.76 -22.57
N GLU A 93 14.51 4.49 -22.70
CA GLU A 93 13.90 3.49 -23.55
C GLU A 93 12.46 3.21 -23.10
N GLU A 94 12.26 2.88 -21.83
CA GLU A 94 10.94 2.63 -21.24
C GLU A 94 10.00 3.83 -21.35
N VAL A 95 10.50 5.04 -21.02
CA VAL A 95 9.73 6.28 -21.17
C VAL A 95 9.36 6.52 -22.63
N SER A 96 10.29 6.26 -23.56
CA SER A 96 10.02 6.42 -25.00
C SER A 96 8.98 5.43 -25.50
N GLU A 97 9.05 4.17 -25.07
CA GLU A 97 8.04 3.15 -25.43
C GLU A 97 6.66 3.48 -24.89
N TYR A 98 6.57 3.91 -23.64
CA TYR A 98 5.31 4.33 -23.04
C TYR A 98 4.68 5.51 -23.80
N LEU A 99 5.46 6.54 -24.13
CA LEU A 99 4.99 7.68 -24.93
C LEU A 99 4.55 7.26 -26.34
N LYS A 100 5.28 6.35 -27.00
CA LYS A 100 4.89 5.80 -28.30
C LYS A 100 3.56 5.05 -28.22
N LYS A 101 3.38 4.21 -27.19
CA LYS A 101 2.12 3.47 -26.95
C LYS A 101 0.94 4.44 -26.75
N GLN A 102 1.14 5.56 -26.05
CA GLN A 102 0.09 6.57 -25.90
C GLN A 102 -0.26 7.29 -27.20
N MET A 103 0.73 7.55 -28.07
CA MET A 103 0.49 8.20 -29.36
C MET A 103 -0.26 7.29 -30.36
N VAL A 104 -0.07 5.98 -30.28
CA VAL A 104 -0.76 5.00 -31.16
C VAL A 104 -2.20 4.71 -30.71
N ALA A 105 -2.53 4.91 -29.44
CA ALA A 105 -3.87 4.66 -28.91
C ALA A 105 -4.88 5.81 -29.17
N ALA A 106 -4.45 6.88 -29.84
CA ALA A 106 -5.25 8.07 -30.11
C ALA A 106 -5.88 8.13 -31.52
N ASP A 107 -5.76 7.06 -32.32
CA ASP A 107 -6.31 6.92 -33.68
C ASP A 107 -7.57 6.04 -33.75
#